data_AF-A0A938FUM8-F1
#
_entry.id   AF-A0A938FUM8-F1
#
_cell.length_a   1.000
_cell.length_b   1.000
_cell.length_c   1.000
_cell.angle_alpha   90.00
_cell.angle_beta   90.00
_cell.angle_gamma   90.00
#
_symmetry.space_group_name_H-M   'P 1'
#
loop_
_entity.id
_entity.type
_entity.pdbx_description
1 polymer ?
#
loop_
_entity_poly.entity_id
_entity_poly.type
_entity_poly.pdbx_seq_one_letter_code
_entity_poly.pdbx_strand_id
1 'polypeptide(L)'
;MEMWAYVFWRLSPRALTEAGTPGKLDFKTIGLRWVGKLPSNFDYGAEIAGQTGALGADRIGAWAGHWLLGHMAARLSYKPRLIAEYNYASGDNDPRNGKRGAFDQLYPTPHDKYGLADQIGWRNIHHLRAGIEFKPRPKWMITSNYHSFWLASPGDALYAASGAAVARSATGSAGSFPGANGLWKRASRCNSPSSRKA
;
A
#
# COMPACT_ATOMS: atom_id res chain seq x y z
N MET A 1 -19.60 -1.97 11.39
CA MET A 1 -18.26 -1.35 11.41
C MET A 1 -17.35 -2.35 12.08
N GLU A 2 -16.26 -2.71 11.42
CA GLU A 2 -15.27 -3.67 11.93
C GLU A 2 -13.96 -2.94 12.17
N MET A 3 -13.26 -3.30 13.25
CA MET A 3 -12.00 -2.71 13.65
C MET A 3 -11.03 -3.79 14.10
N TRP A 4 -9.80 -3.69 13.60
CA TRP A 4 -8.71 -4.60 13.91
C TRP A 4 -7.50 -3.79 14.35
N ALA A 5 -6.92 -4.17 15.48
CA ALA A 5 -5.66 -3.62 15.95
C ALA A 5 -4.61 -4.72 15.90
N TYR A 6 -3.39 -4.36 15.53
CA TYR A 6 -2.29 -5.31 15.51
C TYR A 6 -0.99 -4.66 15.99
N VAL A 7 -0.13 -5.50 16.55
CA VAL A 7 1.24 -5.15 16.89
C VAL A 7 2.15 -6.23 16.36
N PHE A 8 3.16 -5.83 15.60
CA PHE A 8 4.25 -6.69 15.18
C PHE A 8 5.54 -6.24 15.85
N TRP A 9 6.36 -7.18 16.28
CA TRP A 9 7.66 -6.90 16.87
C TRP A 9 8.73 -7.70 16.14
N ARG A 10 9.72 -6.99 15.61
CA ARG A 10 10.82 -7.58 14.86
C ARG A 10 12.12 -7.39 15.63
N LEU A 11 12.79 -8.50 15.89
CA LEU A 11 14.10 -8.55 16.51
C LEU A 11 15.06 -9.27 15.56
N SER A 12 16.26 -8.71 15.37
CA SER A 12 17.36 -9.43 14.72
C SER A 12 18.68 -9.02 15.34
N PRO A 13 19.50 -9.97 15.82
CA PRO A 13 20.79 -9.65 16.43
C PRO A 13 21.85 -9.19 15.42
N ARG A 14 21.65 -9.45 14.12
CA ARG A 14 22.60 -9.15 13.04
C ARG A 14 21.88 -8.71 11.77
N ALA A 15 21.20 -7.57 11.81
CA ALA A 15 20.69 -6.92 10.61
C ALA A 15 21.74 -5.94 10.06
N LEU A 16 21.79 -5.77 8.73
CA LEU A 16 22.69 -4.81 8.11
C LEU A 16 22.12 -3.38 8.23
N THR A 17 22.93 -2.45 8.73
CA THR A 17 22.65 -1.01 8.73
C THR A 17 22.80 -0.43 7.31
N GLU A 18 22.44 0.84 7.13
CA GLU A 18 22.68 1.55 5.86
C GLU A 18 24.16 1.70 5.52
N ALA A 19 25.03 1.68 6.53
CA ALA A 19 26.47 1.67 6.37
C ALA A 19 27.03 0.26 6.07
N GLY A 20 26.18 -0.76 5.94
CA GLY A 20 26.60 -2.15 5.69
C GLY A 20 27.21 -2.85 6.91
N THR A 21 27.14 -2.23 8.10
CA THR A 21 27.64 -2.83 9.34
C THR A 21 26.55 -3.66 10.02
N PRO A 22 26.88 -4.80 10.65
CA PRO A 22 25.91 -5.54 11.45
C PRO A 22 25.48 -4.73 12.69
N GLY A 23 24.17 -4.65 12.92
CA GLY A 23 23.56 -4.01 14.08
C GLY A 23 22.39 -4.83 14.63
N LYS A 24 22.07 -4.61 15.91
CA LYS A 24 20.87 -5.16 16.54
C LYS A 24 19.65 -4.38 16.04
N LEU A 25 18.72 -5.08 15.41
CA LEU A 25 17.40 -4.59 15.04
C LEU A 25 16.43 -4.87 16.19
N ASP A 26 15.73 -3.83 16.62
CA ASP A 26 14.61 -3.93 17.55
C ASP A 26 13.59 -2.84 17.20
N PHE A 27 12.51 -3.23 16.53
CA PHE A 27 11.43 -2.29 16.25
C PHE A 27 10.05 -2.93 16.26
N LYS A 28 9.07 -2.10 16.58
CA LYS A 28 7.66 -2.46 16.67
C LYS A 28 6.89 -1.73 15.59
N THR A 29 5.93 -2.42 15.00
CA THR A 29 4.90 -1.82 14.15
C THR A 29 3.57 -1.94 14.87
N ILE A 30 2.87 -0.82 15.01
CA ILE A 30 1.56 -0.75 15.63
C ILE A 30 0.61 -0.25 14.56
N GLY A 31 -0.46 -1.00 14.31
CA GLY A 31 -1.41 -0.67 13.25
C GLY A 31 -2.86 -0.82 13.67
N LEU A 32 -3.70 -0.05 13.00
CA LEU A 32 -5.14 -0.03 13.19
C LEU A 32 -5.80 -0.04 11.80
N ARG A 33 -6.82 -0.88 11.65
CA ARG A 33 -7.61 -1.01 10.43
C ARG A 33 -9.09 -0.93 10.75
N TRP A 34 -9.83 -0.18 9.94
CA TRP A 34 -11.27 0.01 10.04
C TRP A 34 -11.94 -0.21 8.70
N VAL A 35 -13.07 -0.91 8.71
CA VAL A 35 -13.89 -1.11 7.52
C VAL A 35 -15.36 -0.91 7.88
N GLY A 36 -16.10 -0.23 7.03
CA GLY A 36 -17.51 0.06 7.32
C GLY A 36 -18.32 0.47 6.12
N LYS A 37 -19.63 0.58 6.36
CA LYS A 37 -20.59 1.21 5.46
C LYS A 37 -21.02 2.54 6.06
N LEU A 38 -21.25 3.51 5.20
CA LEU A 38 -21.76 4.84 5.51
C LEU A 38 -23.14 5.01 4.89
N PRO A 39 -23.93 6.02 5.32
CA PRO A 39 -25.18 6.38 4.67
C PRO A 39 -25.01 6.65 3.17
N SER A 40 -26.12 6.67 2.42
CA SER A 40 -26.12 7.00 0.99
C SER A 40 -25.26 6.08 0.11
N ASN A 41 -25.19 4.79 0.44
CA ASN A 41 -24.45 3.76 -0.31
C ASN A 41 -22.94 3.97 -0.39
N PHE A 42 -22.36 4.63 0.61
CA PHE A 42 -20.91 4.72 0.73
C PHE A 42 -20.35 3.56 1.56
N ASP A 43 -19.14 3.16 1.26
CA ASP A 43 -18.34 2.22 2.04
C ASP A 43 -16.93 2.77 2.19
N TYR A 44 -16.24 2.39 3.26
CA TYR A 44 -14.88 2.86 3.50
C TYR A 44 -14.02 1.76 4.09
N GLY A 45 -12.73 1.86 3.80
CA GLY A 45 -11.66 1.12 4.45
C GLY A 45 -10.54 2.10 4.80
N ALA A 46 -9.96 1.97 5.98
CA ALA A 46 -8.79 2.73 6.37
C ALA A 46 -7.83 1.85 7.16
N GLU A 47 -6.53 2.04 6.96
CA GLU A 47 -5.49 1.40 7.75
C GLU A 47 -4.37 2.40 8.00
N ILE A 48 -3.87 2.46 9.23
CA ILE A 48 -2.73 3.31 9.60
C ILE A 48 -1.79 2.47 10.43
N ALA A 49 -0.50 2.51 10.12
CA ALA A 49 0.54 1.78 10.83
C ALA A 49 1.73 2.70 11.10
N GLY A 50 2.25 2.65 12.33
CA GLY A 50 3.46 3.37 12.75
C GLY A 50 4.55 2.40 13.20
N GLN A 51 5.79 2.72 12.87
CA GLN A 51 6.99 1.95 13.23
C GLN A 51 7.90 2.76 14.13
N THR A 52 8.37 2.14 15.20
CA THR A 52 9.27 2.76 16.17
C THR A 52 10.27 1.73 16.71
N GLY A 53 11.52 2.14 16.87
CA GLY A 53 12.59 1.28 17.36
C GLY A 53 13.98 1.76 16.98
N ALA A 54 14.90 0.82 16.81
CA ALA A 54 16.27 1.10 16.40
C ALA A 54 16.89 -0.04 15.58
N LEU A 55 17.88 0.32 14.78
CA LEU A 55 18.82 -0.60 14.15
C LEU A 55 20.24 -0.12 14.42
N GLY A 56 20.97 -0.82 15.30
CA GLY A 56 22.29 -0.36 15.73
C GLY A 56 22.20 1.02 16.41
N ALA A 57 22.90 2.02 15.88
CA ALA A 57 22.86 3.40 16.37
C ALA A 57 21.67 4.20 15.80
N ASP A 58 21.03 3.72 14.73
CA ASP A 58 20.00 4.47 14.01
C ASP A 58 18.63 4.27 14.66
N ARG A 59 17.88 5.37 14.81
CA ARG A 59 16.50 5.33 15.33
C ARG A 59 15.51 5.11 14.19
N ILE A 60 14.56 4.20 14.36
CA ILE A 60 13.49 3.93 13.39
C ILE A 60 12.26 4.75 13.77
N GLY A 61 11.72 5.49 12.82
CA GLY A 61 10.50 6.27 12.97
C GLY A 61 9.83 6.45 11.61
N ALA A 62 8.84 5.61 11.30
CA ALA A 62 8.17 5.58 10.01
C ALA A 62 6.67 5.36 10.17
N TRP A 63 5.88 5.72 9.16
CA TRP A 63 4.45 5.44 9.18
C TRP A 63 3.88 5.27 7.76
N ALA A 64 2.77 4.57 7.69
CA ALA A 64 2.04 4.34 6.46
C ALA A 64 0.53 4.42 6.72
N GLY A 65 -0.21 4.78 5.68
CA GLY A 65 -1.66 4.92 5.71
C GLY A 65 -2.30 4.48 4.40
N HIS A 66 -3.44 3.81 4.49
CA HIS A 66 -4.28 3.39 3.38
C HIS A 66 -5.68 3.91 3.65
N TRP A 67 -6.30 4.51 2.65
CA TRP A 67 -7.67 5.00 2.72
C TRP A 67 -8.39 4.64 1.43
N LEU A 68 -9.56 4.05 1.56
CA LEU A 68 -10.45 3.69 0.48
C LEU A 68 -11.84 4.24 0.77
N LEU A 69 -12.44 4.87 -0.23
CA LEU A 69 -13.83 5.27 -0.24
C LEU A 69 -14.51 4.66 -1.47
N GLY A 70 -15.56 3.90 -1.22
CA GLY A 70 -16.45 3.33 -2.23
C GLY A 70 -17.79 4.04 -2.25
N HIS A 71 -18.37 4.23 -3.43
CA HIS A 71 -19.74 4.69 -3.59
C HIS A 71 -20.50 3.81 -4.58
N MET A 72 -21.58 3.19 -4.15
CA MET A 72 -22.45 2.40 -5.01
C MET A 72 -23.57 3.27 -5.57
N ALA A 73 -23.47 3.60 -6.87
CA ALA A 73 -24.47 4.38 -7.60
C ALA A 73 -25.68 3.50 -7.96
N ALA A 74 -26.47 3.15 -6.94
CA ALA A 74 -27.58 2.19 -7.05
C ALA A 74 -28.72 2.61 -8.00
N ARG A 75 -28.79 3.89 -8.37
CA ARG A 75 -29.80 4.47 -9.27
C ARG A 75 -29.46 4.31 -10.75
N LEU A 76 -28.21 3.96 -11.08
CA LEU A 76 -27.78 3.76 -12.46
C LEU A 76 -27.91 2.28 -12.87
N SER A 77 -28.09 2.04 -14.17
CA SER A 77 -28.02 0.70 -14.76
C SER A 77 -26.71 0.02 -14.36
N TYR A 78 -26.78 -1.27 -14.01
CA TYR A 78 -25.64 -2.11 -13.57
C TYR A 78 -25.03 -1.76 -12.21
N LYS A 79 -25.59 -0.77 -11.50
CA LYS A 79 -25.21 -0.37 -10.13
C LYS A 79 -23.69 -0.23 -9.95
N PRO A 80 -23.02 0.65 -10.71
CA PRO A 80 -21.58 0.78 -10.65
C PRO A 80 -21.14 1.23 -9.25
N ARG A 81 -20.03 0.67 -8.79
CA ARG A 81 -19.31 1.10 -7.59
C ARG A 81 -18.10 1.92 -8.04
N LEU A 82 -18.09 3.18 -7.65
CA LEU A 82 -16.95 4.07 -7.80
C LEU A 82 -16.03 3.87 -6.61
N ILE A 83 -14.72 3.85 -6.85
CA ILE A 83 -13.70 3.63 -5.82
C ILE A 83 -12.66 4.74 -5.94
N ALA A 84 -12.37 5.39 -4.83
CA ALA A 84 -11.20 6.24 -4.67
C ALA A 84 -10.34 5.63 -3.57
N GLU A 85 -9.05 5.49 -3.82
CA GLU A 85 -8.11 4.95 -2.87
C GLU A 85 -6.82 5.75 -2.88
N TYR A 86 -6.29 5.99 -1.69
CA TYR A 86 -5.02 6.64 -1.48
C TYR A 86 -4.17 5.83 -0.50
N ASN A 87 -2.92 5.60 -0.86
CA ASN A 87 -1.94 4.95 -0.01
C ASN A 87 -0.74 5.86 0.14
N TYR A 88 -0.20 5.89 1.35
CA TYR A 88 1.00 6.63 1.70
C TYR A 88 1.91 5.73 2.52
N ALA A 89 3.21 5.79 2.27
CA ALA A 89 4.24 5.24 3.15
C ALA A 89 5.42 6.20 3.18
N SER A 90 5.90 6.52 4.38
CA SER A 90 7.03 7.42 4.54
C SER A 90 8.29 6.86 3.87
N GLY A 91 9.13 7.78 3.38
CA GLY A 91 10.47 7.51 2.88
C GLY A 91 11.55 8.10 3.77
N ASP A 92 12.79 7.92 3.38
CA ASP A 92 13.97 8.42 4.10
C ASP A 92 14.75 9.48 3.30
N ASN A 93 14.56 10.74 3.64
CA ASN A 93 15.20 11.85 2.94
C ASN A 93 16.73 11.90 3.13
N ASP A 94 17.28 11.31 4.19
CA ASP A 94 18.72 11.34 4.44
C ASP A 94 19.20 10.13 5.26
N PRO A 95 19.84 9.13 4.62
CA PRO A 95 20.34 7.93 5.30
C PRO A 95 21.53 8.19 6.24
N ARG A 96 22.06 9.42 6.29
CA ARG A 96 23.26 9.74 7.10
C ARG A 96 22.93 10.45 8.41
N ASN A 97 21.66 10.75 8.67
CA ASN A 97 21.24 11.51 9.85
C ASN A 97 20.96 10.63 11.09
N GLY A 98 21.20 9.32 11.01
CA GLY A 98 20.94 8.37 12.10
C GLY A 98 19.46 8.12 12.39
N LYS A 99 18.56 8.48 11.46
CA LYS A 99 17.12 8.25 11.54
C LYS A 99 16.67 7.48 10.30
N ARG A 100 15.95 6.39 10.51
CA ARG A 100 15.35 5.59 9.44
C ARG A 100 13.89 5.95 9.30
N GLY A 101 13.59 6.71 8.25
CA GLY A 101 12.25 7.26 7.98
C GLY A 101 11.39 6.41 7.04
N ALA A 102 12.01 5.51 6.29
CA ALA A 102 11.30 4.69 5.31
C ALA A 102 10.54 3.55 5.98
N PHE A 103 9.25 3.44 5.68
CA PHE A 103 8.38 2.40 6.24
C PHE A 103 8.78 1.00 5.75
N ASP A 104 8.96 0.05 6.67
CA ASP A 104 9.25 -1.35 6.35
C ASP A 104 7.96 -2.13 6.16
N GLN A 105 7.68 -2.56 4.93
CA GLN A 105 6.48 -3.32 4.61
C GLN A 105 6.50 -4.67 5.35
N LEU A 106 5.55 -4.85 6.29
CA LEU A 106 5.47 -6.03 7.16
C LEU A 106 5.36 -7.36 6.40
N TYR A 107 4.57 -7.37 5.32
CA TYR A 107 4.44 -8.49 4.40
C TYR A 107 4.22 -7.94 3.00
N PRO A 108 4.86 -8.51 1.96
CA PRO A 108 4.43 -8.31 0.60
C PRO A 108 2.98 -8.81 0.53
N THR A 109 2.00 -7.90 0.49
CA THR A 109 0.62 -8.27 0.23
C THR A 109 0.48 -8.45 -1.27
N PRO A 110 0.31 -9.67 -1.81
CA PRO A 110 0.00 -9.83 -3.22
C PRO A 110 -1.43 -9.33 -3.42
N HIS A 111 -1.59 -8.11 -3.94
CA HIS A 111 -2.90 -7.59 -4.30
C HIS A 111 -2.96 -7.31 -5.80
N ASP A 112 -3.60 -8.28 -6.46
CA ASP A 112 -3.95 -8.37 -7.87
C ASP A 112 -2.81 -8.72 -8.83
N LYS A 113 -2.51 -10.04 -8.84
CA LYS A 113 -1.54 -10.88 -9.60
C LYS A 113 -1.03 -10.45 -10.99
N TYR A 114 -1.47 -9.35 -11.61
CA TYR A 114 -1.09 -8.91 -12.95
C TYR A 114 -1.04 -7.38 -13.15
N GLY A 115 -0.87 -6.57 -12.09
CA GLY A 115 -0.73 -5.10 -12.21
C GLY A 115 0.64 -4.59 -11.72
N LEU A 116 1.16 -3.50 -12.28
CA LEU A 116 2.37 -2.80 -11.77
C LEU A 116 2.28 -2.46 -10.26
N ALA A 117 1.07 -2.39 -9.70
CA ALA A 117 0.83 -2.23 -8.27
C ALA A 117 1.41 -3.38 -7.40
N ASP A 118 1.55 -4.60 -7.94
CA ASP A 118 2.20 -5.72 -7.26
C ASP A 118 3.73 -5.61 -7.24
N GLN A 119 4.31 -4.68 -8.02
CA GLN A 119 5.76 -4.51 -8.08
C GLN A 119 6.26 -3.43 -7.13
N ILE A 120 5.43 -2.47 -6.70
CA ILE A 120 5.85 -1.34 -5.87
C ILE A 120 5.49 -1.63 -4.41
N GLY A 121 6.52 -1.62 -3.55
CA GLY A 121 6.35 -1.83 -2.12
C GLY A 121 5.69 -0.64 -1.46
N TRP A 122 4.99 -0.89 -0.34
CA TRP A 122 4.38 0.16 0.47
C TRP A 122 5.44 0.86 1.33
N ARG A 123 6.40 1.52 0.66
CA ARG A 123 7.58 2.18 1.25
C ARG A 123 7.98 3.36 0.36
N ASN A 124 8.17 4.53 0.95
CA ASN A 124 8.53 5.75 0.22
C ASN A 124 7.58 6.06 -0.96
N ILE A 125 6.27 6.02 -0.74
CA ILE A 125 5.30 6.11 -1.84
C ILE A 125 4.05 6.90 -1.47
N HIS A 126 3.56 7.67 -2.43
CA HIS A 126 2.18 8.11 -2.58
C HIS A 126 1.57 7.32 -3.73
N HIS A 127 0.40 6.73 -3.52
CA HIS A 127 -0.33 6.00 -4.56
C HIS A 127 -1.79 6.41 -4.55
N LEU A 128 -2.28 6.91 -5.68
CA LEU A 128 -3.67 7.23 -5.90
C LEU A 128 -4.27 6.24 -6.90
N ARG A 129 -5.43 5.66 -6.54
CA ARG A 129 -6.23 4.82 -7.41
C ARG A 129 -7.65 5.39 -7.55
N ALA A 130 -8.10 5.49 -8.79
CA ALA A 130 -9.50 5.74 -9.12
C ALA A 130 -10.05 4.53 -9.88
N GLY A 131 -11.17 3.98 -9.42
CA GLY A 131 -11.73 2.73 -9.92
C GLY A 131 -13.22 2.81 -10.19
N ILE A 132 -13.67 2.00 -11.14
CA ILE A 132 -15.09 1.72 -11.36
C ILE A 132 -15.30 0.22 -11.53
N GLU A 133 -16.27 -0.31 -10.81
CA GLU A 133 -16.71 -1.70 -10.88
C GLU A 133 -18.18 -1.76 -11.25
N PHE A 134 -18.57 -2.58 -12.21
CA PHE A 134 -19.98 -2.75 -12.54
C PHE A 134 -20.28 -4.14 -13.08
N LYS A 135 -21.53 -4.56 -12.91
CA LYS A 135 -22.02 -5.88 -13.33
C LYS A 135 -22.99 -5.75 -14.50
N PRO A 136 -22.52 -5.81 -15.76
CA PRO A 136 -23.41 -5.74 -16.92
C PRO A 136 -24.42 -6.90 -16.94
N ARG A 137 -24.06 -8.04 -16.36
CA ARG A 137 -24.93 -9.21 -16.13
C ARG A 137 -24.56 -9.84 -14.78
N PRO A 138 -25.44 -10.60 -14.11
CA PRO A 138 -25.14 -11.22 -12.81
C PRO A 138 -23.87 -12.10 -12.80
N LYS A 139 -23.52 -12.68 -13.95
CA LYS A 139 -22.35 -13.55 -14.13
C LYS A 139 -21.06 -12.82 -14.53
N TRP A 140 -21.10 -11.51 -14.76
CA TRP A 140 -19.96 -10.75 -15.25
C TRP A 140 -19.68 -9.54 -14.35
N MET A 141 -18.42 -9.36 -13.98
CA MET A 141 -17.91 -8.16 -13.34
C MET A 141 -16.87 -7.53 -14.25
N ILE A 142 -16.98 -6.22 -14.47
CA ILE A 142 -15.96 -5.43 -15.15
C ILE A 142 -15.42 -4.43 -14.14
N THR A 143 -14.10 -4.36 -14.06
CA THR A 143 -13.36 -3.42 -13.22
C THR A 143 -12.38 -2.64 -14.09
N SER A 144 -12.36 -1.32 -13.94
CA SER A 144 -11.38 -0.44 -14.57
C SER A 144 -10.75 0.44 -13.48
N ASN A 145 -9.43 0.41 -13.36
CA ASN A 145 -8.67 1.18 -12.37
C ASN A 145 -7.60 2.02 -13.06
N TYR A 146 -7.50 3.28 -12.67
CA TYR A 146 -6.37 4.14 -12.97
C TYR A 146 -5.51 4.26 -11.71
N HIS A 147 -4.20 4.11 -11.88
CA HIS A 147 -3.23 4.19 -10.80
C HIS A 147 -2.17 5.25 -11.11
N SER A 148 -1.78 6.00 -10.08
CA SER A 148 -0.73 7.00 -10.18
C SER A 148 0.14 6.95 -8.94
N PHE A 149 1.46 6.93 -9.14
CA PHE A 149 2.45 6.72 -8.08
C PHE A 149 3.45 7.87 -8.04
N TRP A 150 3.87 8.27 -6.84
CA TRP A 150 4.92 9.26 -6.58
C TRP A 150 5.76 8.82 -5.37
N LEU A 151 7.03 9.21 -5.31
CA LEU A 151 7.88 9.02 -4.14
C LEU A 151 7.49 10.00 -3.03
N ALA A 152 7.45 9.53 -1.79
CA ALA A 152 7.26 10.39 -0.61
C ALA A 152 8.50 11.23 -0.31
N SER A 153 9.67 10.72 -0.68
CA SER A 153 10.99 11.29 -0.48
C SER A 153 11.79 11.07 -1.77
N PRO A 154 12.00 12.12 -2.60
CA PRO A 154 12.68 11.99 -3.89
C PRO A 154 14.14 11.51 -3.79
N GLY A 155 14.81 11.77 -2.66
CA GLY A 155 16.18 11.34 -2.37
C GLY A 155 16.31 9.87 -1.95
N ASP A 156 15.20 9.22 -1.64
CA ASP A 156 15.11 7.81 -1.27
C ASP A 156 14.76 6.94 -2.49
N ALA A 157 15.01 5.64 -2.39
CA ALA A 157 14.76 4.72 -3.47
C ALA A 157 13.26 4.49 -3.71
N LEU A 158 12.91 4.12 -4.95
CA LEU A 158 11.72 3.35 -5.24
C LEU A 158 11.97 1.90 -4.81
N TYR A 159 11.05 1.32 -4.04
CA TYR A 159 11.20 -0.05 -3.53
C TYR A 159 10.24 -1.00 -4.23
N ALA A 160 10.72 -2.21 -4.50
CA ALA A 160 9.89 -3.31 -4.96
C ALA A 160 9.01 -3.84 -3.81
N ALA A 161 7.95 -4.58 -4.13
CA ALA A 161 7.13 -5.27 -3.11
C ALA A 161 7.93 -6.26 -2.25
N SER A 162 9.07 -6.74 -2.73
CA SER A 162 10.04 -7.54 -1.96
C SER A 162 10.84 -6.74 -0.93
N GLY A 163 10.76 -5.40 -0.96
CA GLY A 163 11.58 -4.49 -0.18
C GLY A 163 12.93 -4.14 -0.83
N ALA A 164 13.27 -4.72 -1.98
CA ALA A 164 14.51 -4.39 -2.69
C ALA A 164 14.43 -2.99 -3.35
N ALA A 165 15.52 -2.23 -3.33
CA ALA A 165 15.59 -0.96 -4.06
C ALA A 165 15.61 -1.20 -5.58
N VAL A 166 14.74 -0.51 -6.32
CA VAL A 166 14.59 -0.62 -7.79
C VAL A 166 15.36 0.49 -8.49
N ALA A 167 15.22 1.73 -8.00
CA ALA A 167 15.88 2.91 -8.56
C ALA A 167 16.04 3.97 -7.47
N ARG A 168 17.11 4.76 -7.51
CA ARG A 168 17.35 5.86 -6.56
C ARG A 168 18.04 7.03 -7.24
N SER A 169 17.54 8.24 -6.99
CA SER A 169 18.26 9.49 -7.27
C SER A 169 18.69 10.10 -5.95
N ALA A 170 19.95 9.94 -5.55
CA ALA A 170 20.41 10.36 -4.22
C ALA A 170 20.28 11.86 -3.97
N THR A 171 20.30 12.68 -5.02
CA THR A 171 20.11 14.14 -4.99
C THR A 171 18.64 14.55 -5.10
N GLY A 172 17.72 13.60 -5.33
CA GLY A 172 16.31 13.88 -5.59
C GLY A 172 16.04 14.63 -6.90
N SER A 173 17.06 14.82 -7.76
CA SER A 173 16.97 15.64 -8.97
C SER A 173 16.07 15.03 -10.04
N ALA A 174 15.75 13.74 -9.95
CA ALA A 174 14.75 13.08 -10.78
C ALA A 174 13.29 13.44 -10.41
N GLY A 175 13.09 14.14 -9.28
CA GLY A 175 11.77 14.52 -8.77
C GLY A 175 11.01 13.37 -8.12
N SER A 176 9.79 13.66 -7.66
CA SER A 176 8.95 12.68 -6.96
C SER A 176 8.21 11.73 -7.90
N PHE A 177 8.28 11.89 -9.22
CA PHE A 177 7.50 11.08 -10.15
C PHE A 177 8.35 9.96 -10.74
N PRO A 178 8.16 8.69 -10.32
CA PRO A 178 8.92 7.55 -10.82
C PRO A 178 8.52 7.13 -12.26
N GLY A 179 7.55 7.79 -12.89
CA GLY A 179 7.08 7.44 -14.24
C GLY A 179 5.96 6.41 -14.30
N ALA A 180 5.48 5.90 -13.16
CA ALA A 180 4.49 4.83 -13.09
C ALA A 180 3.05 5.38 -13.03
N ASN A 181 2.42 5.60 -14.19
CA ASN A 181 0.98 5.79 -14.33
C ASN A 181 0.41 4.69 -15.23
N GLY A 182 -0.76 4.14 -14.91
CA GLY A 182 -1.32 3.04 -15.69
C GLY A 182 -2.83 2.89 -15.58
N LEU A 183 -3.47 2.59 -16.71
CA LEU A 183 -4.88 2.20 -16.78
C LEU A 183 -4.97 0.68 -16.90
N TRP A 184 -5.65 0.06 -15.95
CA TRP A 184 -5.84 -1.38 -15.87
C TRP A 184 -7.33 -1.71 -16.05
N LYS A 185 -7.63 -2.65 -16.95
CA LYS A 185 -9.00 -3.13 -17.19
C LYS A 185 -9.05 -4.63 -17.03
N ARG A 186 -10.04 -5.11 -16.28
CA ARG A 186 -10.28 -6.54 -16.06
C ARG A 186 -11.76 -6.84 -16.27
N ALA A 187 -12.05 -7.89 -17.02
CA ALA A 187 -13.37 -8.50 -17.07
C ALA A 187 -13.25 -9.92 -16.51
N SER A 188 -14.07 -10.28 -15.54
CA SER A 188 -14.09 -11.61 -14.94
C SER A 188 -15.50 -12.17 -14.88
N ARG A 189 -15.61 -13.51 -14.96
CA ARG A 189 -16.87 -14.19 -14.64
C ARG A 189 -16.98 -14.36 -13.13
N CYS A 190 -18.11 -13.97 -12.55
CA CYS A 190 -18.46 -14.37 -11.20
C CYS A 190 -18.81 -15.87 -11.25
N ASN A 191 -17.91 -16.73 -10.74
CA ASN A 191 -18.29 -18.11 -10.46
C ASN A 191 -19.34 -18.09 -9.34
N SER A 192 -20.49 -18.73 -9.59
CA SER A 192 -21.47 -19.02 -8.55
C SER A 192 -20.79 -19.76 -7.39
N PRO A 193 -21.20 -19.56 -6.13
CA PRO A 193 -20.80 -20.47 -5.08
C PRO A 193 -21.28 -21.86 -5.52
N SER A 194 -20.36 -22.75 -5.86
CA SER A 194 -20.69 -24.16 -5.98
C SER A 194 -21.19 -24.58 -4.60
N SER A 195 -22.47 -24.88 -4.49
CA SER A 195 -23.02 -25.63 -3.37
C SER A 195 -22.24 -26.94 -3.27
N ARG A 196 -21.19 -26.99 -2.45
CA ARG A 196 -20.67 -28.26 -1.96
C ARG A 196 -21.67 -28.75 -0.93
N LYS A 197 -22.68 -29.48 -1.42
CA LYS A 197 -23.29 -30.56 -0.66
C LYS A 197 -22.31 -31.73 -0.73
N ALA A 198 -21.76 -32.10 0.41
CA ALA A 198 -21.40 -33.46 0.79
C ALA A 198 -21.31 -33.46 2.32
#